data_AF-A0A6A6I403-F1
#
_entry.id   AF-A0A6A6I403-F1
#
_cell.length_a   1.000
_cell.length_b   1.000
_cell.length_c   1.000
_cell.angle_alpha   90.00
_cell.angle_beta   90.00
_cell.angle_gamma   90.00
#
_symmetry.space_group_name_H-M   'P 1'
#
loop_
_entity.id
_entity.type
_entity.pdbx_description
1 polymer ?
#
loop_
_entity_poly.entity_id
_entity_poly.type
_entity_poly.pdbx_seq_one_letter_code
_entity_poly.pdbx_strand_id
1 'polypeptide(L)'
;MAETIAPTPAPTPNLKAQPIIQEKLRPWSTAPQELFDPSKHLSYVSEPKSLSLNDLGLSEHSGEHVAISPMGCSEPFPLFSNNAITIMRSEIFTNEVWDNCLHSTEFAGCQLRGHCPK
;
A
#
# COMPACT_ATOMS: atom_id res chain seq x y z
N MET A 1 49.50 14.25 -2.78
CA MET A 1 48.28 14.04 -1.99
C MET A 1 47.13 14.54 -2.85
N ALA A 2 46.19 13.67 -3.22
CA ALA A 2 45.06 14.06 -4.06
C ALA A 2 43.92 14.54 -3.16
N GLU A 3 43.49 15.79 -3.38
CA GLU A 3 42.44 16.44 -2.61
C GLU A 3 41.08 16.05 -3.20
N THR A 4 40.33 15.26 -2.44
CA THR A 4 38.97 14.82 -2.81
C THR A 4 38.01 15.98 -2.64
N ILE A 5 37.57 16.58 -3.75
CA ILE A 5 36.53 17.62 -3.75
C ILE A 5 35.19 16.94 -3.42
N ALA A 6 34.66 17.21 -2.23
CA ALA A 6 33.33 16.76 -1.85
C ALA A 6 32.27 17.45 -2.75
N PRO A 7 31.30 16.70 -3.31
CA PRO A 7 30.27 17.29 -4.15
C PRO A 7 29.41 18.27 -3.34
N THR A 8 29.22 19.47 -3.88
CA THR A 8 28.35 20.49 -3.31
C THR A 8 26.91 19.94 -3.27
N PRO A 9 26.24 19.89 -2.11
CA PRO A 9 24.86 19.42 -2.05
C PRO A 9 23.98 20.38 -2.87
N ALA A 10 23.21 19.82 -3.81
CA ALA A 10 22.25 20.59 -4.59
C ALA A 10 21.25 21.30 -3.65
N PRO A 11 20.82 22.53 -3.97
CA PRO A 11 19.84 23.24 -3.16
C PRO A 11 18.54 22.44 -3.12
N THR A 12 18.11 22.04 -1.91
CA THR A 12 16.82 21.40 -1.69
C THR A 12 15.74 22.38 -2.13
N PRO A 13 14.85 22.03 -3.08
CA PRO A 13 13.74 22.90 -3.42
C PRO A 13 12.86 23.08 -2.19
N ASN A 14 12.75 24.32 -1.69
CA ASN A 14 11.91 24.68 -0.56
C ASN A 14 10.44 24.62 -1.00
N LEU A 15 9.88 23.41 -1.00
CA LEU A 15 8.47 23.18 -1.23
C LEU A 15 7.76 23.42 0.09
N LYS A 16 7.16 24.62 0.25
CA LYS A 16 6.17 24.86 1.31
C LYS A 16 4.88 24.07 0.98
N ALA A 17 4.98 22.75 1.03
CA ALA A 17 3.89 21.84 0.75
C ALA A 17 2.92 21.87 1.92
N GLN A 18 1.80 22.54 1.72
CA GLN A 18 0.65 22.45 2.61
C GLN A 18 -0.29 21.37 2.07
N PRO A 19 -1.02 20.63 2.93
CA PRO A 19 -2.04 19.71 2.45
C PRO A 19 -3.03 20.46 1.55
N ILE A 20 -3.33 19.93 0.36
CA ILE A 20 -4.34 20.51 -0.55
C ILE A 20 -5.74 20.45 0.10
N ILE A 21 -5.92 19.50 1.01
CA ILE A 21 -7.16 19.23 1.72
C ILE A 21 -7.09 19.94 3.08
N GLN A 22 -7.45 21.22 3.13
CA GLN A 22 -7.37 22.04 4.36
C GLN A 22 -8.73 22.34 5.02
N GLU A 23 -9.76 22.66 4.25
CA GLU A 23 -10.98 23.27 4.83
C GLU A 23 -12.29 22.52 4.54
N LYS A 24 -12.37 21.71 3.47
CA LYS A 24 -13.65 21.15 2.99
C LYS A 24 -14.07 19.81 3.62
N LEU A 25 -13.28 19.24 4.53
CA LEU A 25 -13.56 17.93 5.15
C LEU A 25 -13.96 17.98 6.63
N ARG A 26 -14.12 19.16 7.26
CA ARG A 26 -14.74 19.23 8.59
C ARG A 26 -16.27 19.20 8.39
N PRO A 27 -16.98 18.09 8.67
CA PRO A 27 -16.67 17.10 9.68
C PRO A 27 -16.09 15.82 9.08
N TRP A 28 -14.94 15.42 9.60
CA TRP A 28 -14.44 14.06 9.45
C TRP A 28 -15.57 13.11 9.87
N SER A 29 -15.88 12.14 9.00
CA SER A 29 -17.12 11.35 9.08
C SER A 29 -17.41 10.90 10.51
N THR A 30 -18.41 11.53 11.12
CA THR A 30 -19.01 11.10 12.38
C THR A 30 -20.04 9.98 12.16
N ALA A 31 -20.29 9.64 10.89
CA ALA A 31 -21.17 8.54 10.54
C ALA A 31 -20.59 7.22 11.09
N PRO A 32 -21.43 6.33 11.63
CA PRO A 32 -20.99 5.02 12.08
C PRO A 32 -20.31 4.29 10.93
N GLN A 33 -18.99 4.10 11.04
CA GLN A 33 -18.25 3.24 10.13
C GLN A 33 -18.71 1.81 10.42
N GLU A 34 -19.16 1.08 9.41
CA GLU A 34 -19.40 -0.35 9.56
C GLU A 34 -18.08 -1.01 9.98
N LEU A 35 -18.10 -1.76 11.07
CA LEU A 35 -16.91 -2.46 11.55
C LEU A 35 -16.55 -3.60 10.58
N PHE A 36 -15.26 -3.88 10.45
CA PHE A 36 -14.81 -4.98 9.62
C PHE A 36 -15.29 -6.34 10.18
N ASP A 37 -16.23 -6.98 9.49
CA ASP A 37 -16.64 -8.37 9.72
C ASP A 37 -15.91 -9.32 8.74
N PRO A 38 -15.00 -10.20 9.21
CA PRO A 38 -14.30 -11.14 8.36
C PRO A 38 -15.22 -12.00 7.49
N SER A 39 -16.39 -12.36 7.99
CA SER A 39 -17.36 -13.22 7.30
C SER A 39 -18.00 -12.55 6.09
N LYS A 40 -18.07 -11.21 6.09
CA LYS A 40 -18.67 -10.41 5.01
C LYS A 40 -17.64 -9.73 4.12
N HIS A 41 -16.47 -9.45 4.67
CA HIS A 41 -15.49 -8.55 4.06
C HIS A 41 -14.28 -9.25 3.46
N LEU A 42 -14.04 -10.52 3.81
CA LEU A 42 -13.08 -11.35 3.10
C LEU A 42 -13.70 -11.91 1.82
N SER A 43 -12.98 -11.79 0.71
CA SER A 43 -13.32 -12.36 -0.58
C SER A 43 -12.45 -13.58 -0.88
N TYR A 44 -12.39 -14.51 0.07
CA TYR A 44 -11.56 -15.70 -0.05
C TYR A 44 -11.98 -16.56 -1.26
N VAL A 45 -10.99 -16.95 -2.06
CA VAL A 45 -11.15 -17.88 -3.17
C VAL A 45 -10.32 -19.11 -2.86
N SER A 46 -10.96 -20.27 -2.70
CA SER A 46 -10.30 -21.50 -2.28
C SER A 46 -9.29 -22.02 -3.30
N GLU A 47 -9.59 -21.83 -4.59
CA GLU A 47 -8.75 -22.28 -5.70
C GLU A 47 -8.65 -21.16 -6.73
N PRO A 48 -7.74 -20.19 -6.53
CA PRO A 48 -7.49 -19.18 -7.54
C PRO A 48 -6.96 -19.87 -8.79
N LYS A 49 -7.45 -19.43 -9.95
CA LYS A 49 -6.97 -19.94 -11.22
C LYS A 49 -5.46 -19.73 -11.31
N SER A 50 -4.75 -20.82 -11.55
CA SER A 50 -3.30 -20.83 -11.52
C SER A 50 -2.76 -21.64 -12.69
N LEU A 51 -1.56 -21.26 -13.13
CA LEU A 51 -0.85 -21.85 -14.25
C LEU A 51 0.36 -22.59 -13.70
N SER A 52 0.48 -23.86 -14.07
CA SER A 52 1.67 -24.66 -13.77
C SER A 52 2.80 -24.32 -14.73
N LEU A 53 4.03 -24.70 -14.37
CA LEU A 53 5.18 -24.58 -15.29
C LEU A 53 4.99 -25.43 -16.56
N ASN A 54 4.23 -26.52 -16.48
CA ASN A 54 3.88 -27.34 -17.63
C ASN A 54 2.97 -26.58 -18.60
N ASP A 55 1.96 -25.87 -18.07
CA ASP A 55 1.05 -25.06 -18.88
C ASP A 55 1.77 -23.92 -19.61
N LEU A 56 2.90 -23.48 -19.06
CA LEU A 56 3.76 -22.45 -19.64
C LEU A 56 4.82 -23.01 -20.61
N GLY A 57 4.86 -24.34 -20.82
CA GLY A 57 5.89 -24.99 -21.65
C GLY A 57 7.29 -24.97 -21.03
N LEU A 58 7.40 -24.71 -19.73
CA LEU A 58 8.66 -24.61 -18.98
C LEU A 58 9.03 -25.91 -18.26
N SER A 59 8.27 -26.98 -18.49
CA SER A 59 8.49 -28.32 -17.92
C SER A 59 9.82 -28.96 -18.33
N GLU A 60 10.27 -28.66 -19.55
CA GLU A 60 11.42 -29.33 -20.19
C GLU A 60 12.71 -28.51 -20.18
N HIS A 61 12.70 -27.28 -19.64
CA HIS A 61 13.93 -26.52 -19.35
C HIS A 61 14.63 -27.00 -18.08
N SER A 62 14.56 -28.30 -17.83
CA SER A 62 15.37 -29.07 -16.88
C SER A 62 16.80 -29.22 -17.43
N GLY A 63 17.45 -28.10 -17.70
CA GLY A 63 18.91 -27.98 -17.57
C GLY A 63 19.30 -27.88 -16.08
N GLU A 64 20.54 -27.48 -15.81
CA GLU A 64 21.28 -27.48 -14.53
C GLU A 64 20.56 -26.95 -13.25
N HIS A 65 19.35 -26.39 -13.36
CA HIS A 65 18.55 -25.92 -12.22
C HIS A 65 17.14 -26.53 -12.20
N VAL A 66 16.87 -27.32 -11.14
CA VAL A 66 15.55 -27.85 -10.81
C VAL A 66 14.64 -26.71 -10.33
N ALA A 67 13.43 -26.63 -10.88
CA ALA A 67 12.43 -25.66 -10.45
C ALA A 67 12.03 -25.89 -8.97
N ILE A 68 11.93 -24.81 -8.19
CA ILE A 68 11.62 -24.88 -6.76
C ILE A 68 10.15 -25.26 -6.50
N SER A 69 9.24 -24.96 -7.44
CA SER A 69 7.81 -25.22 -7.33
C SER A 69 7.20 -25.55 -8.70
N PRO A 70 6.20 -26.45 -8.78
CA PRO A 70 5.48 -26.75 -10.02
C PRO A 70 4.53 -25.61 -10.47
N MET A 71 4.24 -24.65 -9.57
CA MET A 71 3.36 -23.51 -9.85
C MET A 71 4.15 -22.37 -10.49
N GLY A 72 3.69 -21.87 -11.64
CA GLY A 72 4.30 -20.76 -12.35
C GLY A 72 3.68 -19.40 -11.99
N CYS A 73 2.35 -19.33 -11.94
CA CYS A 73 1.63 -18.08 -11.67
C CYS A 73 0.22 -18.35 -11.14
N SER A 74 -0.35 -17.44 -10.36
CA SER A 74 -1.79 -17.39 -10.06
C SER A 74 -2.39 -16.10 -10.60
N GLU A 75 -3.62 -16.17 -11.09
CA GLU A 75 -4.39 -14.98 -11.45
C GLU A 75 -4.59 -14.09 -10.22
N PRO A 76 -4.68 -12.76 -10.40
CA PRO A 76 -4.95 -11.85 -9.30
C PRO A 76 -6.33 -12.14 -8.71
N PHE A 77 -6.40 -12.32 -7.40
CA PHE A 77 -7.64 -12.49 -6.66
C PHE A 77 -7.76 -11.41 -5.57
N PRO A 78 -8.95 -10.82 -5.38
CA PRO A 78 -9.15 -9.81 -4.34
C PRO A 78 -9.22 -10.49 -2.96
N LEU A 79 -8.37 -10.09 -2.02
CA LEU A 79 -8.48 -10.56 -0.63
C LEU A 79 -9.70 -9.96 0.08
N PHE A 80 -10.03 -8.72 -0.25
CA PHE A 80 -11.05 -7.91 0.40
C PHE A 80 -12.19 -7.54 -0.57
N SER A 81 -13.41 -7.50 -0.05
CA SER A 81 -14.55 -7.00 -0.81
C SER A 81 -14.45 -5.48 -1.01
N ASN A 82 -15.19 -4.92 -1.98
CA ASN A 82 -15.22 -3.47 -2.18
C ASN A 82 -15.71 -2.70 -0.95
N ASN A 83 -16.62 -3.29 -0.16
CA ASN A 83 -17.09 -2.69 1.09
C ASN A 83 -15.96 -2.60 2.11
N ALA A 84 -15.21 -3.69 2.26
CA ALA A 84 -14.04 -3.75 3.14
C ALA A 84 -12.98 -2.69 2.79
N ILE A 85 -12.70 -2.52 1.49
CA ILE A 85 -11.77 -1.50 1.00
C ILE A 85 -12.29 -0.09 1.34
N THR A 86 -13.60 0.11 1.27
CA THR A 86 -14.24 1.39 1.62
C THR A 86 -14.07 1.70 3.10
N ILE A 87 -14.27 0.71 3.97
CA ILE A 87 -14.05 0.81 5.43
C ILE A 87 -12.58 1.15 5.73
N MET A 88 -11.63 0.43 5.14
CA MET A 88 -10.20 0.72 5.38
C MET A 88 -9.80 2.12 4.90
N ARG A 89 -10.34 2.56 3.76
CA ARG A 89 -10.07 3.90 3.23
C ARG A 89 -10.68 4.99 4.09
N SER A 90 -11.86 4.74 4.68
CA SER A 90 -12.52 5.72 5.52
C SER A 90 -11.86 5.84 6.90
N GLU A 91 -11.23 4.78 7.42
CA GLU A 91 -10.43 4.82 8.65
C GLU A 91 -9.23 5.78 8.56
N ILE A 92 -8.61 5.89 7.38
CA ILE A 92 -7.53 6.86 7.10
C ILE A 92 -8.03 8.29 7.35
N PHE A 93 -9.30 8.53 7.12
CA PHE A 93 -9.99 9.78 7.37
C PHE A 93 -10.68 9.74 8.73
N THR A 94 -9.95 9.46 9.80
CA THR A 94 -10.44 9.68 11.16
C THR A 94 -9.60 10.76 11.81
N ASN A 95 -10.20 11.53 12.72
CA ASN A 95 -9.45 12.53 13.48
C ASN A 95 -8.28 11.89 14.22
N GLU A 96 -8.50 10.71 14.80
CA GLU A 96 -7.44 9.97 15.51
C GLU A 96 -6.21 9.73 14.63
N VAL A 97 -6.41 9.22 13.40
CA VAL A 97 -5.31 8.97 12.46
C VAL A 97 -4.65 10.28 12.01
N TRP A 98 -5.41 11.33 11.71
CA TRP A 98 -4.81 12.59 11.27
C TRP A 98 -4.08 13.32 12.39
N ASP A 99 -4.59 13.28 13.62
CA ASP A 99 -3.99 13.94 14.76
C ASP A 99 -2.72 13.21 15.26
N ASN A 100 -2.66 11.88 15.10
CA ASN A 100 -1.57 11.06 15.62
C ASN A 100 -0.55 10.59 14.59
N CYS A 101 -0.96 10.47 13.32
CA CYS A 101 -0.18 9.80 12.28
C CYS A 101 0.21 10.72 11.11
N LEU A 102 -0.21 11.99 11.14
CA LEU A 102 0.22 13.00 10.15
C LEU A 102 1.63 13.50 10.46
N HIS A 103 2.51 13.32 9.48
CA HIS A 103 3.88 13.80 9.51
C HIS A 103 4.15 14.73 8.32
N SER A 104 5.02 15.71 8.55
CA SER A 104 5.44 16.68 7.56
C SER A 104 6.96 16.69 7.51
N THR A 105 7.52 16.58 6.30
CA THR A 105 8.95 16.74 6.03
C THR A 105 9.16 17.87 5.02
N GLU A 106 10.39 18.37 4.91
CA GLU A 106 10.75 19.49 4.03
C GLU A 106 10.33 19.30 2.55
N PHE A 107 10.36 18.06 2.06
CA PHE A 107 9.98 17.72 0.69
C PHE A 107 8.59 17.07 0.57
N ALA A 108 7.94 16.74 1.70
CA ALA A 108 6.64 16.08 1.72
C ALA A 108 5.82 16.56 2.93
N GLY A 109 5.05 17.63 2.72
CA GLY A 109 4.39 18.33 3.81
C GLY A 109 3.14 17.67 4.39
N CYS A 110 2.66 16.56 3.80
CA CYS A 110 1.48 15.83 4.24
C CYS A 110 1.64 14.33 3.99
N GLN A 111 2.12 13.60 4.99
CA GLN A 111 2.31 12.15 4.93
C GLN A 111 1.64 11.49 6.12
N LEU A 112 0.69 10.59 5.88
CA LEU A 112 0.16 9.71 6.92
C LEU A 112 1.09 8.49 7.05
N ARG A 113 1.67 8.28 8.24
CA ARG A 113 2.56 7.14 8.52
C ARG A 113 1.99 6.34 9.68
N GLY A 114 1.82 5.02 9.50
CA GLY A 114 1.24 4.18 10.55
C GLY A 114 -0.22 4.52 10.85
N HIS A 115 -1.05 4.58 9.81
CA HIS A 115 -2.47 4.97 9.84
C HIS A 115 -3.41 4.00 10.57
N CYS A 116 -2.87 3.07 11.36
CA CYS A 116 -3.67 2.18 12.18
C CYS A 116 -4.06 2.94 13.47
N PRO A 117 -5.34 2.95 13.87
CA PRO A 117 -5.77 3.48 15.17
C PRO A 117 -4.98 2.84 16.33
N LYS A 118 -4.76 3.60 17.41
CA LYS A 118 -3.98 3.17 18.59
C LYS A 118 -4.82 2.43 19.62
#